data_AF-A0A7J0HDV5-F1
#
_entry.id   AF-A0A7J0HDV5-F1
#
_cell.length_a   1.000
_cell.length_b   1.000
_cell.length_c   1.000
_cell.angle_alpha   90.00
_cell.angle_beta   90.00
_cell.angle_gamma   90.00
#
_symmetry.space_group_name_H-M   'P 1'
#
loop_
_entity.id
_entity.type
_entity.pdbx_description
1 polymer ?
#
loop_
_entity_poly.entity_id
_entity_poly.type
_entity_poly.pdbx_seq_one_letter_code
_entity_poly.pdbx_strand_id
1 'polypeptide(L)'
;MDGANKAQKKKKWFLPLVFSLLTSTLLITLSLSTSSYPFRHTPIQKPQAQLFVESKLHVSPTQANPIPRLAYLISGSKGDCESLKRTLKALYHPLNQYVVHLDLEASAEERLELVNFVKNEELFVRIGNVRVVVRSNLVTYRGPTMVSNTLHAAAILLKQGGEWDWFINLSASDYPLVTQDDMLHTLSTIPRNLNFIEHTSDIGWKEVQRAKPVIIDPGLYSLHKSDVFWVSEKKKCSYSI
;
A
#
# COMPACT_ATOMS: atom_id res chain seq x y z
N MET A 1 56.36 -60.96 5.77
CA MET A 1 55.02 -61.58 5.89
C MET A 1 54.00 -60.46 5.97
N ASP A 2 53.49 -59.94 4.84
CA ASP A 2 52.54 -58.81 4.87
C ASP A 2 51.54 -58.87 3.71
N GLY A 3 50.83 -60.00 3.60
CA GLY A 3 49.84 -60.25 2.55
C GLY A 3 48.38 -60.27 3.00
N ALA A 4 48.08 -60.17 4.31
CA ALA A 4 46.75 -60.55 4.81
C ALA A 4 45.86 -59.42 5.36
N ASN A 5 46.34 -58.17 5.49
CA ASN A 5 45.61 -57.13 6.26
C ASN A 5 44.92 -56.02 5.44
N LYS A 6 44.95 -56.05 4.11
CA LYS A 6 44.27 -55.02 3.29
C LYS A 6 42.77 -55.27 3.06
N ALA A 7 42.27 -56.49 3.27
CA ALA A 7 40.87 -56.82 3.00
C ALA A 7 39.90 -56.42 4.13
N GLN A 8 40.35 -56.35 5.39
CA GLN A 8 39.47 -56.08 6.54
C GLN A 8 39.16 -54.59 6.77
N LYS A 9 40.02 -53.66 6.34
CA LYS A 9 39.82 -52.21 6.58
C LYS A 9 38.69 -51.60 5.74
N LYS A 10 38.40 -52.16 4.55
CA LYS A 10 37.32 -51.67 3.66
C LYS A 10 35.91 -52.01 4.16
N LYS A 11 35.74 -53.05 5.00
CA LYS A 11 34.42 -53.48 5.48
C LYS A 11 33.86 -52.63 6.63
N LYS A 12 34.71 -51.99 7.44
CA LYS A 12 34.26 -51.22 8.64
C LYS A 12 33.50 -49.94 8.30
N TRP A 13 33.83 -49.30 7.18
CA TRP A 13 33.13 -48.10 6.70
C TRP A 13 31.97 -48.41 5.77
N PHE A 14 31.89 -49.65 5.25
CA PHE A 14 30.83 -50.05 4.35
C PHE A 14 29.47 -50.10 5.06
N LEU A 15 29.42 -50.62 6.30
CA LEU A 15 28.21 -50.69 7.11
C LEU A 15 27.61 -49.32 7.47
N PRO A 16 28.35 -48.33 8.00
CA PRO A 16 27.79 -47.00 8.28
C PRO A 16 27.39 -46.25 7.00
N LEU A 17 28.08 -46.49 5.89
CA LEU A 17 27.79 -45.83 4.60
C LEU A 17 26.51 -46.40 3.97
N VAL A 18 26.30 -47.72 4.04
CA VAL A 18 25.04 -48.36 3.65
C VAL A 18 23.89 -47.91 4.56
N PHE A 19 24.11 -47.82 5.87
CA PHE A 19 23.11 -47.32 6.81
C PHE A 19 22.73 -45.85 6.52
N SER A 20 23.71 -44.99 6.26
CA SER A 20 23.49 -43.60 5.85
C SER A 20 22.74 -43.49 4.52
N LEU A 21 23.01 -44.38 3.57
CA LEU A 21 22.33 -44.37 2.28
C LEU A 21 20.87 -44.82 2.45
N LEU A 22 20.63 -45.84 3.26
CA LEU A 22 19.28 -46.32 3.60
C LEU A 22 18.45 -45.26 4.32
N THR A 23 19.02 -44.58 5.33
CA THR A 23 18.30 -43.52 6.05
C THR A 23 18.02 -42.31 5.15
N SER A 24 18.96 -41.93 4.29
CA SER A 24 18.75 -40.88 3.28
C SER A 24 17.64 -41.25 2.30
N THR A 25 17.67 -42.47 1.75
CA THR A 25 16.60 -42.93 0.83
C THR A 25 15.25 -43.00 1.52
N LEU A 26 15.19 -43.41 2.79
CA LEU A 26 13.95 -43.46 3.57
C LEU A 26 13.40 -42.06 3.85
N LEU A 27 14.25 -41.08 4.16
CA LEU A 27 13.84 -39.69 4.36
C LEU A 27 13.35 -39.06 3.05
N ILE A 28 14.01 -39.34 1.93
CA ILE A 28 13.60 -38.86 0.61
C ILE A 28 12.26 -39.48 0.22
N THR A 29 12.07 -40.80 0.37
CA THR A 29 10.78 -41.44 0.06
C THR A 29 9.68 -40.98 1.00
N LEU A 30 9.96 -40.73 2.28
CA LEU A 30 8.98 -40.18 3.21
C LEU A 30 8.60 -38.73 2.84
N SER A 31 9.56 -37.91 2.38
CA SER A 31 9.29 -36.55 1.90
C SER A 31 8.49 -36.51 0.59
N LEU A 32 8.75 -37.43 -0.33
CA LEU A 32 7.95 -37.58 -1.55
C LEU A 32 6.56 -38.16 -1.25
N SER A 33 6.45 -39.04 -0.25
CA SER A 33 5.17 -39.64 0.17
C SER A 33 4.28 -38.65 0.93
N THR A 34 4.87 -37.65 1.61
CA THR A 34 4.12 -36.54 2.22
C THR A 34 3.84 -35.40 1.25
N SER A 35 4.28 -35.49 0.00
CA SER A 35 3.97 -34.53 -1.07
C SER A 35 2.57 -34.72 -1.69
N SER A 36 1.79 -35.67 -1.19
CA SER A 36 0.35 -35.70 -1.42
C SER A 36 -0.33 -34.81 -0.39
N TYR A 37 -0.11 -33.49 -0.47
CA TYR A 37 -1.11 -32.59 0.08
C TYR A 37 -2.39 -32.91 -0.70
N PRO A 38 -3.47 -33.40 -0.07
CA PRO A 38 -4.75 -33.35 -0.76
C PRO A 38 -4.94 -31.88 -1.09
N PHE A 39 -4.98 -31.55 -2.37
CA PHE A 39 -5.56 -30.30 -2.82
C PHE A 39 -6.98 -30.37 -2.27
N ARG A 40 -7.17 -29.77 -1.09
CA ARG A 40 -8.46 -29.68 -0.45
C ARG A 40 -9.17 -28.71 -1.36
N HIS A 41 -9.85 -29.26 -2.37
CA HIS A 41 -10.95 -28.59 -3.02
C HIS A 41 -11.95 -28.37 -1.90
N THR A 42 -11.79 -27.25 -1.20
CA THR A 42 -12.90 -26.60 -0.57
C THR A 42 -13.97 -26.58 -1.66
N PRO A 43 -15.14 -27.16 -1.44
CA PRO A 43 -16.24 -26.91 -2.35
C PRO A 43 -16.29 -25.39 -2.46
N ILE A 44 -16.23 -24.89 -3.69
CA ILE A 44 -16.58 -23.50 -3.98
C ILE A 44 -18.01 -23.42 -3.47
N GLN A 45 -18.18 -23.03 -2.20
CA GLN A 45 -19.42 -22.47 -1.74
C GLN A 45 -19.65 -21.37 -2.74
N LYS A 46 -20.72 -21.51 -3.54
CA LYS A 46 -21.27 -20.41 -4.32
C LYS A 46 -21.09 -19.18 -3.46
N PRO A 47 -20.36 -18.14 -3.90
CA PRO A 47 -20.09 -16.99 -3.05
C PRO A 47 -21.45 -16.56 -2.52
N GLN A 48 -21.69 -16.83 -1.24
CA GLN A 48 -22.90 -16.41 -0.58
C GLN A 48 -22.80 -14.92 -0.68
N ALA A 49 -23.61 -14.33 -1.57
CA ALA A 49 -23.41 -13.01 -2.13
C ALA A 49 -22.87 -12.11 -1.03
N GLN A 50 -21.55 -11.89 -1.05
CA GLN A 50 -20.92 -11.14 0.00
C GLN A 50 -21.66 -9.80 -0.03
N LEU A 51 -22.13 -9.34 1.14
CA LEU A 51 -22.74 -8.03 1.33
C LEU A 51 -21.68 -6.92 1.12
N PHE A 52 -20.89 -7.07 0.07
CA PHE A 52 -19.91 -6.15 -0.41
C PHE A 52 -20.63 -5.15 -1.31
N VAL A 53 -20.30 -3.88 -1.08
CA VAL A 53 -21.01 -2.71 -1.62
C VAL A 53 -21.00 -2.70 -3.14
N GLU A 54 -20.07 -3.41 -3.76
CA GLU A 54 -19.79 -3.61 -5.18
C GLU A 54 -21.03 -4.04 -5.95
N SER A 55 -21.85 -4.91 -5.35
CA SER A 55 -23.14 -5.33 -5.95
C SER A 55 -24.14 -4.18 -6.10
N LYS A 56 -23.95 -3.10 -5.34
CA LYS A 56 -24.74 -1.86 -5.37
C LYS A 56 -24.01 -0.72 -6.09
N LEU A 57 -22.74 -0.90 -6.47
CA LEU A 57 -21.98 0.11 -7.20
C LEU A 57 -22.23 -0.06 -8.70
N HIS A 58 -22.81 0.96 -9.31
CA HIS A 58 -22.85 1.06 -10.76
C HIS A 58 -21.58 1.78 -11.22
N VAL A 59 -20.77 1.13 -12.05
CA VAL A 59 -19.60 1.79 -12.65
C VAL A 59 -20.10 2.89 -13.57
N SER A 60 -19.68 4.12 -13.33
CA SER A 60 -19.98 5.23 -14.24
C SER A 60 -19.32 5.00 -15.59
N PRO A 61 -19.96 5.39 -16.71
CA PRO A 61 -19.33 5.32 -18.01
C PRO A 61 -18.00 6.10 -18.01
N THR A 62 -16.95 5.46 -18.51
CA THR A 62 -15.66 6.11 -18.70
C THR A 62 -15.77 7.22 -19.74
N GLN A 63 -15.07 8.34 -19.52
CA GLN A 63 -15.04 9.43 -20.50
C GLN A 63 -14.42 8.99 -21.83
N ALA A 64 -14.95 9.53 -22.94
CA ALA A 64 -14.47 9.23 -24.30
C ALA A 64 -13.15 9.93 -24.66
N ASN A 65 -12.69 10.90 -23.87
CA ASN A 65 -11.40 11.56 -24.08
C ASN A 65 -10.29 10.49 -24.05
N PRO A 66 -9.30 10.50 -24.96
CA PRO A 66 -8.27 9.46 -24.98
C PRO A 66 -7.26 9.60 -23.84
N ILE A 67 -6.94 10.83 -23.45
CA ILE A 67 -5.93 11.13 -22.42
C ILE A 67 -6.60 11.12 -21.04
N PRO A 68 -6.09 10.32 -20.08
CA PRO A 68 -6.65 10.31 -18.74
C PRO A 68 -6.24 11.54 -17.93
N ARG A 69 -6.99 11.81 -16.86
CA ARG A 69 -6.70 12.87 -15.88
C ARG A 69 -6.43 12.27 -14.52
N LEU A 70 -5.30 12.61 -13.93
CA LEU A 70 -4.89 12.08 -12.64
C LEU A 70 -5.22 13.07 -11.52
N ALA A 71 -5.62 12.55 -10.37
CA ALA A 71 -5.87 13.32 -9.17
C ALA A 71 -4.88 12.90 -8.07
N TYR A 72 -4.04 13.84 -7.64
CA TYR A 72 -3.00 13.59 -6.66
C TYR A 72 -3.37 14.16 -5.29
N LEU A 73 -3.16 13.38 -4.24
CA LEU A 73 -2.93 13.88 -2.90
C LEU A 73 -1.42 13.87 -2.63
N ILE A 74 -0.86 15.00 -2.21
CA ILE A 74 0.52 15.07 -1.70
C ILE A 74 0.48 15.56 -0.26
N SER A 75 0.84 14.69 0.68
CA SER A 75 0.78 14.97 2.12
C SER A 75 2.16 15.06 2.74
N GLY A 76 2.36 16.01 3.65
CA GLY A 76 3.58 16.15 4.45
C GLY A 76 3.26 16.46 5.91
N SER A 77 4.30 16.43 6.73
CA SER A 77 4.30 16.78 8.15
C SER A 77 5.21 17.98 8.41
N LYS A 78 5.55 18.22 9.68
CA LYS A 78 6.57 19.17 10.10
C LYS A 78 7.89 19.02 9.31
N GLY A 79 8.39 20.12 8.75
CA GLY A 79 9.64 20.15 7.98
C GLY A 79 9.53 19.71 6.53
N ASP A 80 8.36 19.24 6.08
CA ASP A 80 8.19 18.70 4.73
C ASP A 80 7.77 19.75 3.70
N CYS A 81 7.62 21.02 4.08
CA CYS A 81 7.09 22.09 3.22
C CYS A 81 7.85 22.17 1.87
N GLU A 82 9.18 22.24 1.91
CA GLU A 82 10.01 22.30 0.69
C GLU A 82 9.97 21.01 -0.14
N SER A 83 10.04 19.85 0.52
CA SER A 83 9.94 18.55 -0.15
C SER A 83 8.61 18.39 -0.87
N LEU A 84 7.52 18.82 -0.25
CA LEU A 84 6.18 18.82 -0.83
C LEU A 84 6.10 19.76 -2.04
N LYS A 85 6.62 21.00 -1.94
CA LYS A 85 6.66 21.94 -3.08
C LYS A 85 7.45 21.36 -4.24
N ARG A 86 8.62 20.75 -3.97
CA ARG A 86 9.46 20.08 -4.96
C ARG A 86 8.72 18.95 -5.66
N THR A 87 8.08 18.07 -4.91
CA THR A 87 7.31 16.94 -5.46
C THR A 87 6.10 17.42 -6.27
N LEU A 88 5.38 18.43 -5.81
CA LEU A 88 4.28 19.04 -6.58
C LEU A 88 4.77 19.61 -7.91
N LYS A 89 5.88 20.35 -7.93
CA LYS A 89 6.46 20.89 -9.17
C LYS A 89 6.87 19.79 -10.13
N ALA A 90 7.47 18.70 -9.64
CA ALA A 90 7.89 17.57 -10.47
C ALA A 90 6.70 16.80 -11.09
N LEU A 91 5.56 16.77 -10.39
CA LEU A 91 4.34 16.08 -10.84
C LEU A 91 3.40 16.98 -11.63
N TYR A 92 3.65 18.28 -11.73
CA TYR A 92 2.66 19.21 -12.25
C TYR A 92 2.38 19.00 -13.74
N HIS A 93 1.10 18.88 -14.09
CA HIS A 93 0.60 18.83 -15.44
C HIS A 93 -0.79 19.50 -15.50
N PRO A 94 -1.10 20.33 -16.51
CA PRO A 94 -2.32 21.14 -16.54
C PRO A 94 -3.63 20.32 -16.60
N LEU A 95 -3.59 19.07 -17.09
CA LEU A 95 -4.77 18.20 -17.15
C LEU A 95 -5.15 17.59 -15.79
N ASN A 96 -4.18 17.46 -14.89
CA ASN A 96 -4.32 16.76 -13.61
C ASN A 96 -4.90 17.67 -12.53
N GLN A 97 -5.29 17.08 -11.41
CA GLN A 97 -5.80 17.76 -10.22
C GLN A 97 -4.92 17.46 -9.01
N TYR A 98 -4.72 18.44 -8.14
CA TYR A 98 -3.83 18.31 -7.00
C TYR A 98 -4.50 18.82 -5.72
N VAL A 99 -4.39 18.04 -4.66
CA VAL A 99 -4.63 18.45 -3.29
C VAL A 99 -3.32 18.29 -2.52
N VAL A 100 -2.87 19.38 -1.92
CA VAL A 100 -1.70 19.38 -1.04
C VAL A 100 -2.11 19.62 0.42
N HIS A 101 -1.46 18.92 1.33
CA HIS A 101 -1.78 18.96 2.74
C HIS A 101 -0.51 18.88 3.59
N LEU A 102 -0.37 19.82 4.52
CA LEU A 102 0.55 19.72 5.66
C LEU A 102 -0.28 19.50 6.91
N ASP A 103 0.08 18.49 7.70
CA ASP A 103 -0.63 18.13 8.93
C ASP A 103 -0.46 19.17 10.05
N LEU A 104 -1.14 18.96 11.18
CA LEU A 104 -1.08 19.87 12.33
C LEU A 104 0.23 19.81 13.12
N GLU A 105 1.14 18.89 12.80
CA GLU A 105 2.49 18.90 13.38
C GLU A 105 3.35 20.02 12.78
N ALA A 106 3.10 20.36 11.51
CA ALA A 106 3.72 21.49 10.84
C ALA A 106 3.28 22.81 11.48
N SER A 107 4.21 23.76 11.57
CA SER A 107 3.94 25.04 12.20
C SER A 107 2.89 25.84 11.43
N ALA A 108 2.27 26.84 12.07
CA ALA A 108 1.32 27.71 11.38
C ALA A 108 2.00 28.47 10.22
N GLU A 109 3.27 28.83 10.40
CA GLU A 109 4.11 29.51 9.43
C GLU A 109 4.36 28.61 8.21
N GLU A 110 4.78 27.34 8.40
CA GLU A 110 4.98 26.40 7.29
C GLU A 110 3.69 26.17 6.49
N ARG A 111 2.56 26.04 7.19
CA ARG A 111 1.26 25.86 6.53
C ARG A 111 0.82 27.12 5.76
N LEU A 112 1.04 28.31 6.33
CA LEU A 112 0.77 29.58 5.67
C LEU A 112 1.67 29.75 4.44
N GLU A 113 2.93 29.36 4.55
CA GLU A 113 3.91 29.39 3.47
C GLU A 113 3.46 28.52 2.29
N LEU A 114 2.99 27.30 2.54
CA LEU A 114 2.42 26.44 1.50
C LEU A 114 1.21 27.08 0.82
N VAL A 115 0.31 27.70 1.59
CA VAL A 115 -0.86 28.42 1.04
C VAL A 115 -0.41 29.59 0.17
N ASN A 116 0.56 30.38 0.62
CA ASN A 116 1.09 31.52 -0.13
C ASN A 116 1.79 31.07 -1.41
N PHE A 117 2.57 30.00 -1.35
CA PHE A 117 3.21 29.40 -2.51
C PHE A 117 2.19 29.04 -3.60
N VAL A 118 1.13 28.31 -3.24
CA VAL A 118 0.10 27.91 -4.22
C VAL A 118 -0.68 29.11 -4.77
N LYS A 119 -0.94 30.13 -3.94
CA LYS A 119 -1.65 31.36 -4.36
C LYS A 119 -0.82 32.29 -5.24
N ASN A 120 0.51 32.24 -5.13
CA ASN A 120 1.40 33.17 -5.83
C ASN A 120 2.07 32.56 -7.07
N GLU A 121 2.03 31.24 -7.23
CA GLU A 121 2.54 30.57 -8.43
C GLU A 121 1.58 30.78 -9.61
N GLU A 122 2.01 31.60 -10.58
CA GLU A 122 1.15 32.06 -11.70
C GLU A 122 0.47 30.92 -12.46
N LEU A 123 1.19 29.81 -12.67
CA LEU A 123 0.68 28.65 -13.39
C LEU A 123 -0.47 27.98 -12.64
N PHE A 124 -0.35 27.85 -11.32
CA PHE A 124 -1.38 27.24 -10.48
C PHE A 124 -2.63 28.11 -10.41
N VAL A 125 -2.45 29.43 -10.33
CA VAL A 125 -3.56 30.40 -10.35
C VAL A 125 -4.26 30.40 -11.69
N ARG A 126 -3.51 30.41 -12.80
CA ARG A 126 -4.05 30.44 -14.17
C ARG A 126 -4.89 29.20 -14.48
N ILE A 127 -4.40 28.01 -14.10
CA ILE A 127 -5.07 26.74 -14.41
C ILE A 127 -6.11 26.37 -13.33
N GLY A 128 -5.90 26.77 -12.07
CA GLY A 128 -6.84 26.52 -10.98
C GLY A 128 -6.94 25.06 -10.55
N ASN A 129 -5.92 24.24 -10.80
CA ASN A 129 -5.94 22.79 -10.56
C ASN A 129 -5.19 22.33 -9.29
N VAL A 130 -4.64 23.26 -8.49
CA VAL A 130 -3.95 22.96 -7.23
C VAL A 130 -4.73 23.54 -6.06
N ARG A 131 -5.01 22.73 -5.04
CA ARG A 131 -5.77 23.12 -3.84
C ARG A 131 -5.00 22.76 -2.58
N VAL A 132 -5.06 23.63 -1.57
CA VAL A 132 -4.43 23.39 -0.26
C VAL A 132 -5.51 23.05 0.76
N VAL A 133 -5.30 22.00 1.55
CA VAL A 133 -6.14 21.70 2.71
C VAL A 133 -5.82 22.68 3.84
N VAL A 134 -6.57 23.77 3.94
CA VAL A 134 -6.34 24.84 4.93
C VAL A 134 -6.67 24.38 6.36
N ARG A 135 -7.76 23.60 6.51
CA ARG A 135 -8.11 22.97 7.79
C ARG A 135 -7.34 21.65 7.92
N SER A 136 -6.08 21.76 8.30
CA SER A 136 -5.20 20.61 8.49
C SER A 136 -5.76 19.65 9.55
N ASN A 137 -5.71 18.37 9.23
CA ASN A 137 -5.89 17.29 10.20
C ASN A 137 -4.55 16.98 10.89
N LEU A 138 -4.59 16.49 12.13
CA LEU A 138 -3.42 15.84 12.73
C LEU A 138 -3.36 14.41 12.20
N VAL A 139 -2.21 13.99 11.67
CA VAL A 139 -2.06 12.67 11.05
C VAL A 139 -1.08 11.83 11.85
N THR A 140 -1.59 10.76 12.45
CA THR A 140 -0.79 9.78 13.19
C THR A 140 -0.32 8.70 12.25
N TYR A 141 0.97 8.39 12.27
CA TYR A 141 1.52 7.31 11.48
C TYR A 141 0.89 5.95 11.89
N ARG A 142 0.43 5.15 10.91
CA ARG A 142 -0.35 3.92 11.10
C ARG A 142 -1.72 4.10 11.77
N GLY A 143 -2.14 5.33 12.00
CA GLY A 143 -3.44 5.65 12.59
C GLY A 143 -4.56 5.80 11.55
N PRO A 144 -5.83 5.56 11.94
CA PRO A 144 -7.03 5.93 11.18
C PRO A 144 -7.06 7.37 10.63
N THR A 145 -6.39 8.32 11.29
CA THR A 145 -6.25 9.70 10.82
C THR A 145 -5.56 9.81 9.46
N MET A 146 -4.63 8.90 9.14
CA MET A 146 -4.00 8.82 7.81
C MET A 146 -5.02 8.49 6.72
N VAL A 147 -5.89 7.51 6.96
CA VAL A 147 -6.98 7.16 6.03
C VAL A 147 -7.99 8.29 5.94
N SER A 148 -8.33 8.91 7.07
CA SER A 148 -9.26 10.05 7.13
C SER A 148 -8.75 11.24 6.31
N ASN A 149 -7.44 11.49 6.32
CA ASN A 149 -6.81 12.50 5.49
C ASN A 149 -6.93 12.20 3.99
N THR A 150 -6.66 10.95 3.59
CA THR A 150 -6.83 10.50 2.21
C THR A 150 -8.28 10.68 1.74
N LEU A 151 -9.26 10.28 2.56
CA LEU A 151 -10.68 10.43 2.27
C LEU A 151 -11.09 11.91 2.18
N HIS A 152 -10.54 12.77 3.04
CA HIS A 152 -10.78 14.20 3.00
C HIS A 152 -10.30 14.82 1.68
N ALA A 153 -9.10 14.46 1.22
CA ALA A 153 -8.56 14.91 -0.05
C ALA A 153 -9.39 14.40 -1.25
N ALA A 154 -9.77 13.12 -1.24
CA ALA A 154 -10.65 12.55 -2.26
C ALA A 154 -12.00 13.28 -2.31
N ALA A 155 -12.58 13.62 -1.16
CA ALA A 155 -13.83 14.39 -1.10
C ALA A 155 -13.68 15.80 -1.68
N ILE A 156 -12.55 16.47 -1.46
CA ILE A 156 -12.25 17.77 -2.08
C ILE A 156 -12.17 17.63 -3.60
N LEU A 157 -11.47 16.60 -4.11
CA LEU A 157 -11.30 16.34 -5.54
C LEU A 157 -12.61 15.96 -6.23
N LEU A 158 -13.46 15.15 -5.59
CA LEU A 158 -14.79 14.82 -6.09
C LEU A 158 -15.71 16.05 -6.15
N LYS A 159 -15.62 16.94 -5.15
CA LYS A 159 -16.50 18.12 -5.07
C LYS A 159 -16.03 19.27 -5.95
N GLN A 160 -14.73 19.46 -6.10
CA GLN A 160 -14.15 20.69 -6.66
C GLN A 160 -13.13 20.43 -7.78
N GLY A 161 -12.57 19.23 -7.88
CA GLY A 161 -11.56 18.86 -8.88
C GLY A 161 -12.14 18.58 -10.27
N GLY A 162 -13.47 18.51 -10.38
CA GLY A 162 -14.15 18.12 -11.61
C GLY A 162 -13.86 16.65 -11.94
N GLU A 163 -13.77 16.37 -13.23
CA GLU A 163 -13.63 15.01 -13.73
C GLU A 163 -12.17 14.54 -13.74
N TRP A 164 -11.91 13.38 -13.13
CA TRP A 164 -10.62 12.69 -13.14
C TRP A 164 -10.83 11.18 -13.12
N ASP A 165 -9.83 10.44 -13.59
CA ASP A 165 -9.95 9.00 -13.84
C ASP A 165 -9.31 8.14 -12.75
N TRP A 166 -8.16 8.58 -12.21
CA TRP A 166 -7.44 7.85 -11.17
C TRP A 166 -6.99 8.76 -10.04
N PHE A 167 -7.08 8.25 -8.81
CA PHE A 167 -6.61 8.90 -7.61
C PHE A 167 -5.29 8.26 -7.13
N ILE A 168 -4.31 9.10 -6.80
CA ILE A 168 -2.98 8.67 -6.37
C ILE A 168 -2.61 9.44 -5.09
N ASN A 169 -2.39 8.72 -4.00
CA ASN A 169 -1.91 9.30 -2.74
C ASN A 169 -0.38 9.21 -2.65
N LEU A 170 0.26 10.32 -2.31
CA LEU A 170 1.70 10.47 -2.17
C LEU A 170 2.02 11.20 -0.87
N SER A 171 3.23 10.96 -0.37
CA SER A 171 3.86 11.71 0.71
C SER A 171 4.89 12.69 0.17
N ALA A 172 5.35 13.62 1.00
CA ALA A 172 6.45 14.53 0.67
C ALA A 172 7.79 13.82 0.41
N SER A 173 7.94 12.58 0.86
CA SER A 173 9.11 11.73 0.63
C SER A 173 9.10 11.03 -0.73
N ASP A 174 7.95 10.96 -1.41
CA ASP A 174 7.81 10.33 -2.71
C ASP A 174 8.32 11.24 -3.84
N TYR A 175 8.80 10.63 -4.93
CA TYR A 175 9.26 11.36 -6.11
C TYR A 175 9.01 10.56 -7.41
N PRO A 176 8.53 11.21 -8.48
CA PRO A 176 8.28 10.51 -9.74
C PRO A 176 9.58 10.01 -10.39
N LEU A 177 9.54 8.78 -10.90
CA LEU A 177 10.62 8.18 -11.71
C LEU A 177 10.38 8.28 -13.22
N VAL A 178 9.18 8.70 -13.62
CA VAL A 178 8.75 8.87 -15.01
C VAL A 178 8.14 10.26 -15.17
N THR A 179 8.17 10.79 -16.39
CA THR A 179 7.52 12.08 -16.68
C THR A 179 6.00 11.95 -16.63
N GLN A 180 5.30 13.06 -16.44
CA GLN A 180 3.84 13.06 -16.49
C GLN A 180 3.31 12.65 -17.87
N ASP A 181 3.97 13.09 -18.94
CA ASP A 181 3.57 12.74 -20.32
C ASP A 181 3.69 11.23 -20.57
N ASP A 182 4.80 10.61 -20.14
CA ASP A 182 4.99 9.16 -20.27
C ASP A 182 3.97 8.37 -19.43
N MET A 183 3.67 8.86 -18.23
CA MET A 183 2.66 8.26 -17.36
C MET A 183 1.27 8.32 -17.98
N LEU A 184 0.86 9.49 -18.49
CA LEU A 184 -0.42 9.69 -19.16
C LEU A 184 -0.52 8.88 -20.45
N HIS A 185 0.56 8.81 -21.24
CA HIS A 185 0.63 7.97 -22.43
C HIS A 185 0.42 6.50 -22.09
N THR A 186 1.15 6.00 -21.08
CA THR A 186 1.03 4.60 -20.65
C THR A 186 -0.39 4.28 -20.18
N LEU A 187 -0.95 5.13 -19.31
CA LEU A 187 -2.30 4.94 -18.76
C LEU A 187 -3.40 5.11 -19.80
N SER A 188 -3.18 5.84 -20.89
CA SER A 188 -4.17 5.97 -21.98
C SER A 188 -4.55 4.63 -22.62
N THR A 189 -3.66 3.65 -22.55
CA THR A 189 -3.89 2.29 -23.09
C THR A 189 -4.62 1.36 -22.12
N ILE A 190 -4.78 1.79 -20.85
CA ILE A 190 -5.31 0.94 -19.78
C ILE A 190 -6.80 1.23 -19.56
N PRO A 191 -7.66 0.20 -19.40
CA PRO A 191 -9.06 0.41 -19.05
C PRO A 191 -9.22 1.17 -17.72
N ARG A 192 -10.01 2.24 -17.74
CA ARG A 192 -10.17 3.16 -16.58
C ARG A 192 -11.00 2.61 -15.43
N ASN A 193 -11.64 1.47 -15.62
CA ASN A 193 -12.38 0.76 -14.58
C ASN A 193 -11.47 -0.10 -13.68
N LEU A 194 -10.14 -0.02 -13.84
CA LEU A 194 -9.17 -0.76 -13.04
C LEU A 194 -8.58 0.08 -11.92
N ASN A 195 -8.27 -0.59 -10.81
CA ASN A 195 -7.54 -0.02 -9.66
C ASN A 195 -6.19 -0.74 -9.50
N PHE A 196 -5.15 0.01 -9.17
CA PHE A 196 -3.81 -0.53 -8.94
C PHE A 196 -3.51 -0.49 -7.44
N ILE A 197 -3.74 -1.62 -6.77
CA ILE A 197 -3.55 -1.75 -5.33
C ILE A 197 -2.74 -3.02 -5.08
N GLU A 198 -1.61 -2.87 -4.41
CA GLU A 198 -0.86 -4.02 -3.90
C GLU A 198 -1.66 -4.66 -2.76
N HIS A 199 -1.98 -5.95 -2.91
CA HIS A 199 -2.67 -6.72 -1.89
C HIS A 199 -1.98 -8.07 -1.69
N THR A 200 -2.08 -8.61 -0.48
CA THR A 200 -1.68 -9.99 -0.17
C THR A 200 -2.88 -10.68 0.47
N SER A 201 -3.27 -11.82 -0.10
CA SER A 201 -4.32 -12.69 0.47
C SER A 201 -3.81 -13.41 1.73
N ASP A 202 -2.52 -13.79 1.75
CA ASP A 202 -1.89 -14.30 2.95
C ASP A 202 -1.18 -13.19 3.72
N ILE A 203 -1.82 -12.74 4.81
CA ILE A 203 -1.24 -11.78 5.75
C ILE A 203 -0.38 -12.47 6.83
N GLY A 204 -0.40 -13.81 6.93
CA GLY A 204 0.44 -14.62 7.81
C GLY A 204 0.63 -14.04 9.21
N TRP A 205 1.88 -13.95 9.65
CA TRP A 205 2.24 -13.37 10.95
C TRP A 205 1.84 -11.90 11.11
N LYS A 206 1.64 -11.15 10.01
CA LYS A 206 1.20 -9.73 10.07
C LYS A 206 -0.24 -9.61 10.53
N GLU A 207 -1.09 -10.64 10.41
CA GLU A 207 -2.46 -10.63 10.93
C GLU A 207 -2.49 -10.30 12.43
N VAL A 208 -1.61 -10.96 13.21
CA VAL A 208 -1.53 -10.80 14.66
C VAL A 208 -1.09 -9.39 15.04
N GLN A 209 -0.28 -8.75 14.21
CA GLN A 209 0.27 -7.41 14.47
C GLN A 209 -0.57 -6.26 13.89
N ARG A 210 -1.32 -6.50 12.81
CA ARG A 210 -1.96 -5.43 12.04
C ARG A 210 -3.49 -5.52 11.98
N ALA A 211 -4.07 -6.72 12.06
CA ALA A 211 -5.52 -6.92 11.90
C ALA A 211 -6.24 -7.18 13.23
N LYS A 212 -5.63 -7.99 14.11
CA LYS A 212 -6.21 -8.37 15.41
C LYS A 212 -6.20 -7.27 16.48
N PRO A 213 -5.16 -6.41 16.60
CA PRO A 213 -5.13 -5.44 17.69
C PRO A 213 -6.20 -4.36 17.56
N VAL A 214 -6.66 -3.84 18.70
CA VAL A 214 -7.42 -2.59 18.75
C VAL A 214 -6.45 -1.45 18.97
N ILE A 215 -6.54 -0.43 18.11
CA ILE A 215 -5.71 0.78 18.20
C ILE A 215 -6.56 1.99 18.54
N ILE A 216 -6.01 2.89 19.34
CA ILE A 216 -6.55 4.21 19.62
C ILE A 216 -5.64 5.23 18.93
N ASP A 217 -6.23 6.08 18.10
CA ASP A 217 -5.53 7.17 17.42
C ASP A 217 -5.68 8.46 18.22
N PRO A 218 -4.60 8.97 18.84
CA PRO A 218 -4.64 10.20 19.64
C PRO A 218 -5.01 11.42 18.80
N GLY A 219 -4.70 11.40 17.49
CA GLY A 219 -5.01 12.49 16.57
C GLY A 219 -6.50 12.72 16.35
N LEU A 220 -7.38 11.82 16.84
CA LEU A 220 -8.83 12.02 16.79
C LEU A 220 -9.37 12.89 17.94
N TYR A 221 -8.66 12.99 19.07
CA TYR A 221 -9.15 13.69 20.27
C TYR A 221 -8.13 14.61 20.95
N SER A 222 -6.87 14.60 20.50
CA SER A 222 -5.78 15.42 21.01
C SER A 222 -5.10 16.20 19.89
N LEU A 223 -4.59 17.38 20.22
CA LEU A 223 -3.74 18.19 19.35
C LEU A 223 -2.24 17.88 19.53
N HIS A 224 -1.89 17.08 20.55
CA HIS A 224 -0.51 16.63 20.76
C HIS A 224 -0.26 15.38 19.95
N LYS A 225 0.69 15.43 19.02
CA LYS A 225 1.06 14.26 18.22
C LYS A 225 1.74 13.21 19.09
N SER A 226 1.25 11.99 19.02
CA SER A 226 1.85 10.81 19.63
C SER A 226 1.53 9.58 18.79
N ASP A 227 2.29 8.50 18.97
CA ASP A 227 2.03 7.23 18.30
C ASP A 227 0.67 6.64 18.70
N VAL A 228 0.16 5.73 17.87
CA VAL A 228 -1.05 4.97 18.17
C VAL A 228 -0.87 4.15 19.45
N PHE A 229 -1.89 4.15 20.30
CA PHE A 229 -1.92 3.30 21.48
C PHE A 229 -2.51 1.94 21.13
N TRP A 230 -1.84 0.88 21.56
CA TRP A 230 -2.32 -0.49 21.43
C TRP A 230 -3.08 -0.88 22.69
N VAL A 231 -4.30 -1.34 22.51
CA VAL A 231 -5.14 -1.84 23.60
C VAL A 231 -4.86 -3.33 23.82
N SER A 232 -4.97 -3.80 25.06
CA SER A 232 -4.76 -5.20 25.44
C SER A 232 -5.71 -6.16 24.72
N GLU A 233 -6.93 -5.71 24.50
CA GLU A 233 -8.01 -6.45 23.85
C GLU A 233 -7.75 -6.63 22.36
N LYS A 234 -7.97 -7.86 21.89
CA LYS A 234 -7.80 -8.24 20.48
C LYS A 234 -9.14 -8.65 19.88
N LYS A 235 -9.38 -8.23 18.64
CA LYS A 235 -10.54 -8.66 17.85
C LYS A 235 -10.31 -10.08 17.34
N LYS A 236 -11.41 -10.83 17.21
CA LYS A 236 -11.41 -12.08 16.43
C LYS A 236 -11.57 -11.71 14.95
N CYS A 237 -10.55 -12.01 14.14
CA CYS A 237 -10.71 -12.02 12.69
C CYS A 237 -11.33 -13.36 12.30
N SER A 238 -12.63 -13.34 11.95
CA SER A 238 -13.37 -14.55 11.56
C SER A 238 -13.20 -14.91 10.07
N TYR A 239 -12.35 -14.20 9.33
CA TYR A 239 -12.17 -14.39 7.91
C TYR A 239 -10.68 -14.42 7.58
N SER A 240 -10.19 -15.56 7.11
CA SER A 240 -9.06 -15.64 6.19
C SER A 240 -9.55 -15.14 4.84
N ILE A 241 -8.97 -14.03 4.37
CA ILE A 241 -9.25 -13.41 3.06
C ILE A 241 -8.66 -14.29 1.96
#